data_AF-A0A0R2H348-F1
#
_entry.id   AF-A0A0R2H348-F1
#
_cell.length_a   1.000
_cell.length_b   1.000
_cell.length_c   1.000
_cell.angle_alpha   90.00
_cell.angle_beta   90.00
_cell.angle_gamma   90.00
#
_symmetry.space_group_name_H-M   'P 1'
#
loop_
_entity.id
_entity.type
_entity.pdbx_description
1 polymer ?
#
loop_
_entity_poly.entity_id
_entity_poly.type
_entity_poly.pdbx_seq_one_letter_code
_entity_poly.pdbx_strand_id
1 'polypeptide(L)'
;MARKKIVFVIVEGPSDEEALGVLLTRIFEKESVYVHINHGDITSKSRVNPSNIVNQVGNCIREYEKKNHFKRSDFKEIIHIIDTDGAFVKDSVIKEDQQAKKTIYSPSEIRTMNPHNIIDRNKRKRENILRLIMKDEICNIPYNPCGRENPRFQP
;
A
#
# COMPACT_ATOMS: atom_id res chain seq x y z
N MET A 1 19.69 -19.07 -19.60
CA MET A 1 19.82 -17.93 -18.68
C MET A 1 18.81 -18.10 -17.56
N ALA A 2 19.19 -17.90 -16.30
CA ALA A 2 18.24 -17.95 -15.19
C ALA A 2 17.28 -16.76 -15.28
N ARG A 3 16.00 -17.01 -15.03
CA ARG A 3 14.95 -16.00 -15.02
C ARG A 3 15.21 -14.99 -13.90
N LYS A 4 15.10 -13.68 -14.18
CA LYS A 4 15.15 -12.63 -13.15
C LYS A 4 14.05 -12.86 -12.09
N LYS A 5 14.40 -12.66 -10.81
CA LYS A 5 13.42 -12.65 -9.72
C LYS A 5 12.50 -11.44 -9.82
N ILE A 6 11.31 -11.54 -9.27
CA ILE A 6 10.26 -10.51 -9.37
C ILE A 6 10.24 -9.66 -8.09
N VAL A 7 10.29 -8.34 -8.26
CA VAL A 7 9.95 -7.36 -7.22
C VAL A 7 8.53 -6.90 -7.51
N PHE A 8 7.58 -7.30 -6.66
CA PHE A 8 6.17 -7.00 -6.83
C PHE A 8 5.82 -5.74 -6.04
N VAL A 9 5.61 -4.63 -6.71
CA VAL A 9 5.33 -3.33 -6.09
C VAL A 9 3.83 -3.06 -6.13
N ILE A 10 3.22 -2.75 -5.00
CA ILE A 10 1.80 -2.38 -4.90
C ILE A 10 1.72 -0.88 -4.68
N VAL A 11 0.93 -0.21 -5.51
CA VAL A 11 0.65 1.22 -5.43
C VAL A 11 -0.86 1.49 -5.48
N GLU A 12 -1.28 2.66 -5.01
CA GLU A 12 -2.69 3.01 -4.91
C GLU A 12 -3.29 3.32 -6.29
N GLY A 13 -2.58 4.14 -7.08
CA GLY A 13 -3.09 4.67 -8.32
C GLY A 13 -2.07 4.77 -9.45
N PRO A 14 -2.53 5.09 -10.67
CA PRO A 14 -1.65 5.24 -11.84
C PRO A 14 -0.65 6.40 -11.68
N SER A 15 -1.00 7.44 -10.94
CA SER A 15 -0.07 8.54 -10.63
C SER A 15 1.19 8.06 -9.92
N ASP A 16 1.07 7.07 -9.03
CA ASP A 16 2.22 6.49 -8.34
C ASP A 16 3.09 5.66 -9.30
N GLU A 17 2.46 4.90 -10.20
CA GLU A 17 3.17 4.14 -11.23
C GLU A 17 3.96 5.06 -12.16
N GLU A 18 3.31 6.11 -12.67
CA GLU A 18 3.94 7.10 -13.54
C GLU A 18 5.12 7.79 -12.85
N ALA A 19 4.99 8.11 -11.57
CA ALA A 19 6.03 8.78 -10.79
C ALA A 19 7.20 7.85 -10.41
N LEU A 20 6.91 6.61 -10.01
CA LEU A 20 7.89 5.74 -9.34
C LEU A 20 8.35 4.55 -10.19
N GLY A 21 7.60 4.13 -11.21
CA GLY A 21 7.87 2.91 -11.96
C GLY A 21 9.24 2.89 -12.65
N VAL A 22 9.63 4.01 -13.26
CA VAL A 22 10.94 4.17 -13.90
C VAL A 22 12.07 4.13 -12.86
N LEU A 23 11.88 4.81 -11.73
CA LEU A 23 12.87 4.84 -10.65
C LEU A 23 13.06 3.46 -10.02
N LEU A 24 11.98 2.76 -9.73
CA LEU A 24 12.01 1.40 -9.17
C LEU A 24 12.71 0.42 -10.13
N THR A 25 12.46 0.54 -11.44
CA THR A 25 13.14 -0.29 -12.45
C THR A 25 14.65 -0.03 -12.48
N ARG A 26 15.10 1.20 -12.23
CA ARG A 26 16.53 1.54 -12.11
C ARG A 26 17.14 1.02 -10.83
N ILE A 27 16.43 1.13 -9.69
CA ILE A 27 16.90 0.64 -8.39
C ILE A 27 17.04 -0.90 -8.40
N PHE A 28 16.09 -1.59 -9.05
CA PHE A 28 16.05 -3.05 -9.14
C PHE A 28 16.44 -3.57 -10.53
N GLU A 29 17.53 -3.07 -11.10
CA GLU A 29 17.97 -3.39 -12.47
C GLU A 29 18.24 -4.89 -12.72
N LYS A 30 18.59 -5.64 -11.66
CA LYS A 30 18.88 -7.08 -11.71
C LYS A 30 17.62 -7.94 -11.61
N GLU A 31 16.51 -7.35 -11.22
CA GLU A 31 15.22 -7.99 -11.06
C GLU A 31 14.23 -7.58 -12.16
N SER A 32 13.08 -8.24 -12.18
CA SER A 32 11.91 -7.83 -12.95
C SER A 32 10.97 -7.08 -12.01
N VAL A 33 10.82 -5.78 -12.19
CA VAL A 33 9.86 -4.98 -11.43
C VAL A 33 8.48 -5.11 -12.06
N TYR A 34 7.47 -5.41 -11.25
CA TYR A 34 6.07 -5.33 -11.66
C TYR A 34 5.34 -4.40 -10.71
N VAL A 35 4.74 -3.34 -11.25
CA VAL A 35 3.91 -2.40 -10.50
C VAL A 35 2.44 -2.80 -10.65
N HIS A 36 1.82 -3.15 -9.53
CA HIS A 36 0.41 -3.47 -9.42
C HIS A 36 -0.35 -2.25 -8.91
N ILE A 37 -1.25 -1.74 -9.75
CA ILE A 37 -2.13 -0.61 -9.42
C ILE A 37 -3.41 -1.17 -8.79
N ASN A 38 -3.68 -0.85 -7.53
CA ASN A 38 -4.86 -1.37 -6.84
C ASN A 38 -6.16 -0.62 -7.23
N HIS A 39 -6.04 0.57 -7.85
CA HIS A 39 -7.15 1.47 -8.18
C HIS A 39 -7.96 1.90 -6.95
N GLY A 40 -7.23 2.50 -6.00
CA GLY A 40 -7.75 3.04 -4.75
C GLY A 40 -7.12 2.38 -3.52
N ASP A 41 -7.31 2.99 -2.35
CA ASP A 41 -6.64 2.57 -1.12
C ASP A 41 -7.25 1.30 -0.51
N ILE A 42 -6.52 0.17 -0.61
CA ILE A 42 -6.90 -1.12 -0.02
C ILE A 42 -7.02 -1.04 1.50
N THR A 43 -6.25 -0.16 2.16
CA THR A 43 -6.20 -0.05 3.62
C THR A 43 -7.40 0.69 4.19
N SER A 44 -8.09 1.53 3.40
CA SER A 44 -9.30 2.24 3.84
C SER A 44 -10.60 1.73 3.21
N LYS A 45 -10.53 0.80 2.25
CA LYS A 45 -11.67 0.22 1.53
C LYS A 45 -12.74 -0.37 2.48
N SER A 46 -14.01 -0.15 2.12
CA SER A 46 -15.13 -0.71 2.88
C SER A 46 -15.05 -2.24 2.94
N ARG A 47 -15.41 -2.83 4.09
CA ARG A 47 -15.32 -4.27 4.42
C ARG A 47 -13.90 -4.85 4.53
N VAL A 48 -12.86 -4.04 4.35
CA VAL A 48 -11.47 -4.45 4.66
C VAL A 48 -11.16 -4.09 6.11
N ASN A 49 -10.57 -5.01 6.85
CA ASN A 49 -10.27 -4.86 8.28
C ASN A 49 -9.04 -5.71 8.66
N PRO A 50 -8.50 -5.58 9.89
CA PRO A 50 -7.25 -6.22 10.26
C PRO A 50 -7.25 -7.75 10.14
N SER A 51 -8.42 -8.39 10.19
CA SER A 51 -8.54 -9.84 10.03
C SER A 51 -8.36 -10.29 8.57
N ASN A 52 -8.63 -9.43 7.59
CA ASN A 52 -8.63 -9.80 6.17
C ASN A 52 -7.65 -9.01 5.29
N ILE A 53 -7.09 -7.90 5.75
CA ILE A 53 -6.19 -7.04 4.95
C ILE A 53 -4.99 -7.81 4.37
N VAL A 54 -4.38 -8.71 5.15
CA VAL A 54 -3.25 -9.53 4.68
C VAL A 54 -3.68 -10.46 3.54
N ASN A 55 -4.88 -11.03 3.63
CA ASN A 55 -5.43 -11.88 2.59
C ASN A 55 -5.77 -11.09 1.32
N GLN A 56 -6.24 -9.84 1.47
CA GLN A 56 -6.53 -8.94 0.35
C GLN A 56 -5.25 -8.61 -0.42
N VAL A 57 -4.16 -8.22 0.26
CA VAL A 57 -2.85 -8.04 -0.37
C VAL A 57 -2.37 -9.34 -1.03
N GLY A 58 -2.56 -10.48 -0.35
CA GLY A 58 -2.28 -11.80 -0.89
C GLY A 58 -3.02 -12.15 -2.19
N ASN A 59 -4.25 -11.64 -2.37
CA ASN A 59 -5.04 -11.87 -3.57
C ASN A 59 -4.40 -11.20 -4.79
N CYS A 60 -3.92 -9.95 -4.66
CA CYS A 60 -3.23 -9.24 -5.75
C CYS A 60 -2.07 -10.07 -6.31
N ILE A 61 -1.30 -10.70 -5.43
CA ILE A 61 -0.16 -11.54 -5.82
C ILE A 61 -0.63 -12.84 -6.47
N ARG A 62 -1.64 -13.51 -5.90
CA ARG A 62 -2.22 -14.75 -6.44
C ARG A 62 -2.79 -14.56 -7.85
N GLU A 63 -3.45 -13.43 -8.10
CA GLU A 63 -3.97 -13.09 -9.42
C GLU A 63 -2.85 -12.94 -10.44
N TYR A 64 -1.78 -12.23 -10.07
CA TYR A 64 -0.60 -12.06 -10.92
C TYR A 64 0.12 -13.39 -11.20
N GLU A 65 0.29 -14.24 -10.20
CA GLU A 65 0.85 -15.59 -10.37
C GLU A 65 0.04 -16.42 -11.35
N LYS A 66 -1.29 -16.47 -11.16
CA LYS A 66 -2.18 -17.26 -12.00
C LYS A 66 -2.15 -16.77 -13.44
N LYS A 67 -2.17 -15.45 -13.64
CA LYS A 67 -2.17 -14.83 -14.98
C LYS A 67 -0.88 -15.08 -15.75
N ASN A 68 0.26 -15.21 -15.06
CA ASN A 68 1.57 -15.29 -15.70
C ASN A 68 2.32 -16.62 -15.45
N HIS A 69 1.67 -17.58 -14.79
CA HIS A 69 2.23 -18.90 -14.42
C HIS A 69 3.50 -18.81 -13.54
N PHE A 70 3.50 -17.90 -12.56
CA PHE A 70 4.60 -17.77 -11.60
C PHE A 70 4.36 -18.57 -10.32
N LYS A 71 5.46 -18.95 -9.69
CA LYS A 71 5.49 -19.58 -8.37
C LYS A 71 6.03 -18.60 -7.34
N ARG A 72 5.74 -18.83 -6.05
CA ARG A 72 6.31 -18.06 -4.93
C ARG A 72 7.83 -17.91 -5.02
N SER A 73 8.51 -18.99 -5.43
CA SER A 73 9.96 -19.01 -5.63
C SER A 73 10.45 -18.06 -6.72
N ASP A 74 9.60 -17.51 -7.58
CA ASP A 74 10.01 -16.55 -8.60
C ASP A 74 10.08 -15.11 -8.06
N PHE A 75 9.53 -14.86 -6.87
CA PHE A 75 9.53 -13.54 -6.24
C PHE A 75 10.77 -13.36 -5.36
N LYS A 76 11.30 -12.14 -5.37
CA LYS A 76 12.30 -11.65 -4.42
C LYS A 76 11.61 -11.09 -3.19
N GLU A 77 10.68 -10.16 -3.41
CA GLU A 77 9.98 -9.43 -2.35
C GLU A 77 8.72 -8.74 -2.88
N ILE A 78 7.86 -8.35 -1.95
CA ILE A 78 6.70 -7.48 -2.16
C ILE A 78 7.00 -6.14 -1.49
N ILE A 79 6.91 -5.06 -2.27
CA ILE A 79 7.01 -3.68 -1.75
C ILE A 79 5.60 -3.10 -1.80
N HIS A 80 5.08 -2.61 -0.68
CA HIS A 80 3.78 -1.95 -0.65
C HIS A 80 3.97 -0.49 -0.28
N ILE A 81 3.73 0.40 -1.25
CA ILE A 81 3.74 1.84 -1.05
C ILE A 81 2.35 2.23 -0.58
N ILE A 82 2.26 2.72 0.65
CA ILE A 82 0.99 2.99 1.32
C ILE A 82 0.89 4.47 1.61
N ASP A 83 -0.18 5.11 1.13
CA ASP A 83 -0.51 6.46 1.53
C ASP A 83 -0.95 6.47 3.01
N THR A 84 -0.45 7.42 3.79
CA THR A 84 -0.75 7.58 5.22
C THR A 84 -1.50 8.87 5.54
N ASP A 85 -1.93 9.60 4.50
CA ASP A 85 -2.67 10.86 4.57
C ASP A 85 -3.79 10.87 5.61
N GLY A 86 -3.61 11.68 6.67
CA GLY A 86 -4.61 11.82 7.72
C GLY A 86 -4.92 10.55 8.53
N ALA A 87 -4.30 9.39 8.26
CA ALA A 87 -4.66 8.13 8.91
C ALA A 87 -4.36 8.13 10.42
N PHE A 88 -3.31 8.85 10.82
CA PHE A 88 -2.79 8.90 12.19
C PHE A 88 -3.03 10.23 12.91
N VAL A 89 -3.76 11.17 12.29
CA VAL A 89 -4.12 12.41 12.99
C VAL A 89 -5.18 12.14 14.05
N LYS A 90 -5.26 13.02 15.06
CA LYS A 90 -6.30 12.94 16.09
C LYS A 90 -7.66 13.31 15.50
N ASP A 91 -8.71 12.63 15.95
CA ASP A 91 -10.08 12.93 15.49
C ASP A 91 -10.47 14.39 15.73
N SER A 92 -9.89 15.03 16.76
CA SER A 92 -10.12 16.44 17.10
C SER A 92 -9.72 17.44 16.01
N VAL A 93 -8.85 17.06 15.07
CA VAL A 93 -8.43 17.93 13.94
C VAL A 93 -9.31 17.74 12.70
N ILE A 94 -10.30 16.85 12.76
CA ILE A 94 -11.30 16.66 11.71
C ILE A 94 -12.47 17.57 12.04
N LYS A 95 -12.69 18.57 11.17
CA LYS A 95 -13.67 19.64 11.38
C LYS A 95 -14.79 19.54 10.35
N GLU A 96 -15.99 19.83 10.80
CA GLU A 96 -17.14 19.97 9.93
C GLU A 96 -17.05 21.28 9.13
N ASP A 97 -17.26 21.19 7.82
CA ASP A 97 -17.37 22.33 6.93
C ASP A 97 -18.50 22.05 5.93
N GLN A 98 -19.65 22.68 6.17
CA GLN A 98 -20.88 22.50 5.36
C GLN A 98 -20.73 23.06 3.93
N GLN A 99 -19.73 23.91 3.69
CA GLN A 99 -19.45 24.46 2.36
C GLN A 99 -18.44 23.60 1.59
N ALA A 100 -17.78 22.65 2.25
CA ALA A 100 -16.78 21.80 1.65
C ALA A 100 -17.43 20.79 0.68
N LYS A 101 -17.21 21.01 -0.62
CA LYS A 101 -17.66 20.08 -1.69
C LYS A 101 -16.90 18.74 -1.68
N LYS A 102 -15.69 18.73 -1.12
CA LYS A 102 -14.80 17.57 -0.97
C LYS A 102 -14.05 17.71 0.35
N THR A 103 -13.42 16.62 0.81
CA THR A 103 -12.48 16.69 1.94
C THR A 103 -11.32 17.61 1.59
N ILE A 104 -11.05 18.59 2.45
CA ILE A 104 -9.95 19.56 2.30
C ILE A 104 -8.90 19.23 3.35
N TYR A 105 -7.69 18.92 2.89
CA TYR A 105 -6.55 18.66 3.75
C TYR A 105 -5.70 19.92 3.89
N SER A 106 -5.24 20.18 5.10
CA SER A 106 -4.29 21.25 5.41
C SER A 106 -3.27 20.75 6.44
N PRO A 107 -2.17 21.47 6.68
CA PRO A 107 -1.19 21.08 7.69
C PRO A 107 -1.76 20.97 9.12
N SER A 108 -2.85 21.67 9.43
CA SER A 108 -3.41 21.75 10.79
C SER A 108 -4.72 20.99 10.97
N GLU A 109 -5.51 20.82 9.92
CA GLU A 109 -6.86 20.26 10.01
C GLU A 109 -7.32 19.57 8.72
N ILE A 110 -8.31 18.69 8.88
CA ILE A 110 -9.05 18.07 7.79
C ILE A 110 -10.48 18.60 7.86
N ARG A 111 -10.91 19.34 6.84
CA ARG A 111 -12.27 19.88 6.75
C ARG A 111 -13.13 19.04 5.82
N THR A 112 -14.34 18.71 6.23
CA THR A 112 -15.27 17.87 5.47
C THR A 112 -16.71 18.12 5.86
N MET A 113 -17.65 17.89 4.95
CA MET A 113 -19.09 17.91 5.25
C MET A 113 -19.50 16.75 6.18
N ASN A 114 -18.73 15.65 6.23
CA ASN A 114 -19.05 14.51 7.09
C ASN A 114 -17.81 14.02 7.87
N PRO A 115 -17.55 14.58 9.07
CA PRO A 115 -16.42 14.19 9.92
C PRO A 115 -16.44 12.72 10.32
N HIS A 116 -17.61 12.16 10.64
CA HIS A 116 -17.75 10.77 11.07
C HIS A 116 -17.22 9.79 10.03
N ASN A 117 -17.52 10.01 8.75
CA ASN A 117 -17.01 9.19 7.66
C ASN A 117 -15.48 9.21 7.59
N ILE A 118 -14.85 10.36 7.82
CA ILE A 118 -13.38 10.49 7.82
C ILE A 118 -12.78 9.82 9.05
N ILE A 119 -13.39 9.99 10.23
CA ILE A 119 -12.97 9.31 11.47
C ILE A 119 -12.99 7.79 11.29
N ASP A 120 -14.10 7.24 10.80
CA ASP A 120 -14.25 5.80 10.58
C ASP A 120 -13.28 5.28 9.50
N ARG A 121 -13.11 6.04 8.41
CA ARG A 121 -12.12 5.73 7.37
C ARG A 121 -10.71 5.70 7.97
N ASN A 122 -10.31 6.72 8.72
CA ASN A 122 -8.98 6.86 9.29
C ASN A 122 -8.71 5.77 10.32
N LYS A 123 -9.68 5.43 11.17
CA LYS A 123 -9.59 4.31 12.11
C LYS A 123 -9.31 3.00 11.38
N ARG A 124 -10.12 2.66 10.36
CA ARG A 124 -9.92 1.46 9.55
C ARG A 124 -8.57 1.46 8.84
N LYS A 125 -8.20 2.58 8.20
CA LYS A 125 -6.92 2.78 7.52
C LYS A 125 -5.75 2.49 8.46
N ARG A 126 -5.75 3.13 9.62
CA ARG A 126 -4.74 2.96 10.67
C ARG A 126 -4.63 1.51 11.14
N GLU A 127 -5.74 0.87 11.51
CA GLU A 127 -5.73 -0.51 12.00
C GLU A 127 -5.20 -1.49 10.94
N ASN A 128 -5.55 -1.29 9.68
CA ASN A 128 -5.06 -2.10 8.56
C ASN A 128 -3.56 -1.87 8.29
N ILE A 129 -3.10 -0.62 8.33
CA ILE A 129 -1.67 -0.29 8.21
C ILE A 129 -0.88 -0.93 9.34
N LEU A 130 -1.31 -0.77 10.59
CA LEU A 130 -0.67 -1.37 11.76
C LEU A 130 -0.59 -2.90 11.64
N ARG A 131 -1.63 -3.53 11.10
CA ARG A 131 -1.63 -4.97 10.84
C ARG A 131 -0.59 -5.39 9.79
N LEU A 132 -0.42 -4.60 8.74
CA LEU A 132 0.51 -4.85 7.64
C LEU A 132 1.96 -4.64 8.07
N ILE A 133 2.27 -3.57 8.81
CA ILE A 133 3.65 -3.28 9.26
C ILE A 133 4.23 -4.32 10.23
N MET A 134 3.38 -5.17 10.80
CA MET A 134 3.78 -6.30 11.65
C MET A 134 4.04 -7.59 10.86
N LYS A 135 3.95 -7.54 9.52
CA LYS A 135 4.21 -8.71 8.67
C LYS A 135 5.60 -8.61 8.04
N ASP A 136 6.39 -9.65 8.27
CA ASP A 136 7.68 -9.84 7.58
C ASP A 136 7.49 -10.53 6.22
N GLU A 137 6.37 -11.23 6.04
CA GLU A 137 6.01 -11.92 4.81
C GLU A 137 4.51 -11.95 4.54
N ILE A 138 4.15 -12.02 3.27
CA ILE A 138 2.81 -12.29 2.77
C ILE A 138 2.91 -13.36 1.68
N CYS A 139 2.09 -14.40 1.79
CA CYS A 139 2.14 -15.55 0.89
C CYS A 139 3.54 -16.22 0.83
N ASN A 140 4.28 -16.27 1.95
CA ASN A 140 5.66 -16.79 2.02
C ASN A 140 6.65 -16.05 1.12
N ILE A 141 6.37 -14.77 0.82
CA ILE A 141 7.25 -13.86 0.10
C ILE A 141 7.59 -12.72 1.07
N PRO A 142 8.87 -12.31 1.19
CA PRO A 142 9.25 -11.17 2.02
C PRO A 142 8.40 -9.95 1.71
N TYR A 143 7.88 -9.31 2.74
CA TYR A 143 6.94 -8.20 2.64
C TYR A 143 7.50 -6.94 3.29
N ASN A 144 7.62 -5.89 2.50
CA ASN A 144 8.15 -4.59 2.90
C ASN A 144 7.05 -3.51 2.78
N PRO A 145 6.26 -3.30 3.85
CA PRO A 145 5.34 -2.18 3.92
C PRO A 145 6.17 -0.91 4.13
N CYS A 146 6.06 0.05 3.21
CA CYS A 146 6.79 1.31 3.26
C CYS A 146 8.32 1.17 3.24
N GLY A 147 8.85 0.31 2.35
CA GLY A 147 10.27 0.33 1.94
C GLY A 147 11.29 0.35 3.09
N ARG A 148 11.03 -0.37 4.20
CA ARG A 148 11.98 -0.47 5.31
C ARG A 148 13.37 -0.83 4.77
N GLU A 149 14.39 -0.10 5.21
CA GLU A 149 15.77 -0.46 4.95
C GLU A 149 15.99 -1.90 5.43
N ASN A 150 16.25 -2.79 4.48
CA ASN A 150 16.67 -4.14 4.79
C ASN A 150 18.15 -4.03 5.24
N PRO A 151 18.50 -4.34 6.50
CA PRO A 151 19.87 -4.21 6.99
C PRO A 151 20.88 -5.09 6.24
N ARG A 152 20.41 -5.94 5.30
CA ARG A 152 21.25 -6.72 4.37
C ARG A 152 21.80 -5.93 3.18
N PHE A 153 21.40 -4.67 3.01
CA PHE A 153 21.96 -3.76 2.02
C PHE A 153 22.64 -2.58 2.73
N GLN A 154 23.72 -2.88 3.45
CA GLN A 154 24.78 -1.90 3.72
C GLN A 154 25.98 -2.24 2.82
N PRO A 155 26.70 -1.25 2.28
CA PRO A 155 27.90 -1.47 1.45
C PRO A 155 29.02 -2.19 2.21
#